data_AF-A0A8H3HMQ1-F1
#
_entry.id   AF-A0A8H3HMQ1-F1
#
_cell.length_a   1.000
_cell.length_b   1.000
_cell.length_c   1.000
_cell.angle_alpha   90.00
_cell.angle_beta   90.00
_cell.angle_gamma   90.00
#
_symmetry.space_group_name_H-M   'P 1'
#
loop_
_entity.id
_entity.type
_entity.pdbx_description
1 polymer ?
#
loop_
_entity_poly.entity_id
_entity_poly.type
_entity_poly.pdbx_seq_one_letter_code
_entity_poly.pdbx_strand_id
1 'polypeptide(L)'
;SPIPNPFETTPRASPTNEVVIEGLNHPTLFLPIPTTDPLNALLSKYIPVEARPHRDLVGRYEEQTLETLVMSNSWRALARMAKDQIVATPPSETALILDLWSLRLTSLARMRLFNQATAECSNLYSVLNTISPLTTRRQIVPYELDVLHARTMYWVGDMKGYLDELVRLIRACKSLARRDEKGIWTDRGMRTGMMVVTQLIEMQDYPGALAILRPLATSPTAPPEIRFALARTMMEAGDTKSVKLALEGVEKDAITIALEAAMLGQWADAEEVPRKALENEKENVVVINNLAVVLLSCGKLDEAIDLLENMLKASPASFVAVEPFLYNLATLYELRSNAAVDRKRNMLREVAQWGGDGIKTGALKLPP
;
A
#
# COMPACT_ATOMS: atom_id res chain seq x y z
N SER A 1 5.38 7.56 -6.74
CA SER A 1 6.13 7.10 -5.57
C SER A 1 5.66 5.70 -5.21
N PRO A 2 6.50 4.78 -4.71
CA PRO A 2 5.93 3.64 -4.00
C PRO A 2 5.08 4.25 -2.89
N ILE A 3 3.88 3.71 -2.64
CA ILE A 3 3.14 4.06 -1.42
C ILE A 3 4.17 3.87 -0.31
N PRO A 4 4.55 4.94 0.43
CA PRO A 4 5.56 4.83 1.46
C PRO A 4 5.20 3.62 2.30
N ASN A 5 6.11 2.67 2.43
CA ASN A 5 5.91 1.57 3.35
C ASN A 5 5.61 2.25 4.69
N PRO A 6 4.37 2.17 5.22
CA PRO A 6 3.97 2.97 6.38
C PRO A 6 4.72 2.55 7.64
N PHE A 7 5.62 1.56 7.53
CA PHE A 7 6.41 0.97 8.59
C PHE A 7 7.91 1.28 8.50
N GLU A 8 8.43 1.93 7.44
CA GLU A 8 9.89 2.10 7.25
C GLU A 8 10.50 3.31 7.97
N THR A 9 9.71 4.32 8.34
CA THR A 9 10.26 5.62 8.79
C THR A 9 9.77 6.11 10.15
N THR A 10 8.92 5.36 10.85
CA THR A 10 8.42 5.76 12.17
C THR A 10 9.22 5.11 13.29
N PRO A 11 9.81 5.89 14.22
CA PRO A 11 10.23 5.34 15.51
C PRO A 11 9.00 4.69 16.15
N ARG A 12 9.04 3.37 16.30
CA ARG A 12 7.99 2.64 17.03
C ARG A 12 7.99 3.21 18.44
N ALA A 13 6.85 3.75 18.89
CA ALA A 13 6.59 3.77 20.31
C ALA A 13 6.48 2.29 20.70
N SER A 14 7.61 1.67 21.04
CA SER A 14 7.66 0.25 21.32
C SER A 14 6.75 -0.01 22.51
N PRO A 15 5.83 -0.99 22.43
CA PRO A 15 5.13 -1.45 23.61
C PRO A 15 6.16 -1.82 24.69
N THR A 16 5.92 -1.41 25.94
CA THR A 16 6.78 -1.82 27.06
C THR A 16 6.30 -3.16 27.59
N ASN A 17 7.22 -4.04 27.98
CA ASN A 17 6.89 -5.31 28.66
C ASN A 17 6.41 -5.11 30.11
N GLU A 18 6.08 -3.88 30.51
CA GLU A 18 5.65 -3.53 31.86
C GLU A 18 4.22 -4.01 32.15
N VAL A 19 3.41 -4.24 31.11
CA VAL A 19 2.03 -4.69 31.24
C VAL A 19 1.84 -6.01 30.51
N VAL A 20 1.50 -7.05 31.27
CA VAL A 20 1.18 -8.39 30.74
C VAL A 20 -0.30 -8.44 30.39
N ILE A 21 -0.62 -8.77 29.14
CA ILE A 21 -2.00 -8.94 28.68
C ILE A 21 -2.23 -10.42 28.37
N GLU A 22 -2.95 -11.09 29.28
CA GLU A 22 -3.27 -12.51 29.15
C GLU A 22 -4.16 -12.79 27.92
N GLY A 23 -3.92 -13.92 27.28
CA GLY A 23 -4.73 -14.41 26.17
C GLY A 23 -4.38 -13.86 24.78
N LEU A 24 -3.46 -12.89 24.65
CA LEU A 24 -3.03 -12.37 23.34
C LEU A 24 -2.37 -13.43 22.43
N ASN A 25 -1.82 -14.48 23.02
CA ASN A 25 -1.18 -15.60 22.33
C ASN A 25 -2.08 -16.83 22.18
N HIS A 26 -3.38 -16.73 22.51
CA HIS A 26 -4.27 -17.89 22.50
C HIS A 26 -4.53 -18.37 21.05
N PRO A 27 -4.36 -19.66 20.73
CA PRO A 27 -4.49 -20.18 19.36
C PRO A 27 -5.86 -19.98 18.70
N THR A 28 -6.94 -19.83 19.49
CA THR A 28 -8.30 -19.62 18.97
C THR A 28 -8.53 -18.23 18.40
N LEU A 29 -7.60 -17.29 18.59
CA LEU A 29 -7.69 -15.96 17.99
C LEU A 29 -7.45 -15.98 16.48
N PHE A 30 -6.83 -17.04 15.95
CA PHE A 30 -6.37 -17.14 14.57
C PHE A 30 -7.32 -17.98 13.70
N LEU A 31 -7.41 -17.60 12.43
CA LEU A 31 -8.13 -18.35 11.41
C LEU A 31 -7.15 -19.08 10.47
N PRO A 32 -7.59 -20.19 9.86
CA PRO A 32 -6.79 -20.87 8.85
C PRO A 32 -6.62 -19.97 7.61
N ILE A 33 -5.41 -19.97 7.05
CA ILE A 33 -5.13 -19.30 5.77
C ILE A 33 -5.59 -20.21 4.63
N PRO A 34 -6.40 -19.74 3.67
CA PRO A 34 -6.74 -20.52 2.48
C PRO A 34 -5.50 -20.89 1.65
N THR A 35 -5.53 -22.10 1.08
CA THR A 35 -4.48 -22.64 0.19
C THR A 35 -4.69 -22.25 -1.28
N THR A 36 -5.57 -21.28 -1.54
CA THR A 36 -5.84 -20.73 -2.87
C THR A 36 -5.50 -19.25 -2.87
N ASP A 37 -5.12 -18.72 -4.03
CA ASP A 37 -4.86 -17.30 -4.23
C ASP A 37 -5.82 -16.71 -5.29
N PRO A 38 -5.85 -15.38 -5.45
CA PRO A 38 -6.70 -14.71 -6.44
C PRO A 38 -6.38 -15.11 -7.90
N LEU A 39 -5.14 -15.52 -8.20
CA LEU A 39 -4.73 -15.86 -9.57
C LEU A 39 -5.27 -17.21 -10.04
N ASN A 40 -5.64 -18.11 -9.13
CA ASN A 40 -6.05 -19.48 -9.46
C ASN A 40 -7.17 -19.56 -10.53
N ALA A 41 -8.17 -18.69 -10.46
CA ALA A 41 -9.26 -18.64 -11.46
C ALA A 41 -8.73 -18.27 -12.85
N LEU A 42 -7.91 -17.22 -12.93
CA LEU A 42 -7.30 -16.77 -14.19
C LEU A 42 -6.34 -17.83 -14.76
N LEU A 43 -5.52 -18.45 -13.92
CA LEU A 43 -4.62 -19.52 -14.34
C LEU A 43 -5.41 -20.72 -14.89
N SER A 44 -6.50 -21.09 -14.23
CA SER A 44 -7.36 -22.19 -14.68
C SER A 44 -7.98 -21.95 -16.05
N LYS A 45 -8.38 -20.70 -16.31
CA LYS A 45 -9.04 -20.29 -17.55
C LYS A 45 -8.07 -20.02 -18.71
N TYR A 46 -6.92 -19.40 -18.44
CA TYR A 46 -6.04 -18.89 -19.49
C TYR A 46 -4.76 -19.70 -19.70
N ILE A 47 -4.36 -20.55 -18.75
CA ILE A 47 -3.09 -21.29 -18.80
C ILE A 47 -3.34 -22.81 -18.69
N PRO A 48 -2.94 -23.61 -19.71
CA PRO A 48 -2.97 -25.07 -19.64
C PRO A 48 -2.18 -25.59 -18.44
N VAL A 49 -2.61 -26.70 -17.84
CA VAL A 49 -2.05 -27.23 -16.58
C VAL A 49 -0.54 -27.44 -16.65
N GLU A 50 -0.05 -27.90 -17.80
CA GLU A 50 1.35 -28.23 -18.08
C GLU A 50 2.24 -26.98 -18.17
N ALA A 51 1.63 -25.82 -18.45
CA ALA A 51 2.32 -24.54 -18.63
C ALA A 51 2.12 -23.58 -17.44
N ARG A 52 1.50 -24.04 -16.34
CA ARG A 52 1.31 -23.22 -15.13
C ARG A 52 2.62 -23.12 -14.35
N PRO A 53 3.08 -21.90 -14.01
CA PRO A 53 4.23 -21.73 -13.14
C PRO A 53 4.00 -22.35 -11.76
N HIS A 54 5.07 -22.80 -11.11
CA HIS A 54 5.01 -23.25 -9.72
C HIS A 54 4.72 -22.07 -8.79
N ARG A 55 3.75 -22.23 -7.88
CA ARG A 55 3.38 -21.24 -6.86
C ARG A 55 3.42 -21.87 -5.47
N ASP A 56 4.17 -21.27 -4.54
CA ASP A 56 4.14 -21.70 -3.14
C ASP A 56 2.89 -21.16 -2.45
N LEU A 57 1.87 -22.02 -2.37
CA LEU A 57 0.64 -21.73 -1.64
C LEU A 57 0.61 -22.28 -0.21
N VAL A 58 1.70 -22.87 0.25
CA VAL A 58 1.83 -23.49 1.58
C VAL A 58 2.38 -22.49 2.59
N GLY A 59 3.27 -21.59 2.14
CA GLY A 59 3.89 -20.55 2.96
C GLY A 59 4.96 -21.11 3.88
N ARG A 60 5.90 -21.88 3.32
CA ARG A 60 7.04 -22.42 4.08
C ARG A 60 7.97 -21.28 4.48
N TYR A 61 8.44 -21.28 5.72
CA TYR A 61 9.28 -20.21 6.27
C TYR A 61 10.49 -20.73 7.06
N GLU A 62 10.57 -22.03 7.29
CA GLU A 62 11.51 -22.68 8.22
C GLU A 62 12.99 -22.48 7.85
N GLU A 63 13.29 -22.27 6.57
CA GLU A 63 14.65 -22.09 6.05
C GLU A 63 14.96 -20.63 5.65
N GLN A 64 14.08 -19.68 5.96
CA GLN A 64 14.18 -18.29 5.50
C GLN A 64 14.24 -17.31 6.66
N THR A 65 14.99 -16.21 6.49
CA THR A 65 15.00 -15.12 7.47
C THR A 65 13.80 -14.21 7.28
N LEU A 66 13.42 -13.47 8.34
CA LEU A 66 12.37 -12.45 8.27
C LEU A 66 12.65 -11.44 7.14
N GLU A 67 13.90 -10.99 7.02
CA GLU A 67 14.33 -10.04 5.99
C GLU A 67 14.11 -10.60 4.59
N THR A 68 14.52 -11.85 4.33
CA THR A 68 14.31 -12.50 3.04
C THR A 68 12.82 -12.62 2.71
N LEU A 69 11.99 -12.97 3.69
CA LEU A 69 10.55 -13.10 3.51
C LEU A 69 9.86 -11.76 3.20
N VAL A 70 10.30 -10.67 3.86
CA VAL A 70 9.81 -9.32 3.59
C VAL A 70 10.25 -8.85 2.20
N MET A 71 11.53 -9.01 1.86
CA MET A 71 12.08 -8.58 0.57
C MET A 71 11.48 -9.35 -0.61
N SER A 72 11.14 -10.63 -0.42
CA SER A 72 10.51 -11.48 -1.44
C SER A 72 8.98 -11.35 -1.50
N ASN A 73 8.36 -10.49 -0.68
CA ASN A 73 6.91 -10.37 -0.57
C ASN A 73 6.20 -11.71 -0.24
N SER A 74 6.85 -12.56 0.54
CA SER A 74 6.35 -13.90 0.94
C SER A 74 5.32 -13.78 2.06
N TRP A 75 4.22 -13.06 1.83
CA TRP A 75 3.22 -12.68 2.84
C TRP A 75 2.55 -13.88 3.51
N ARG A 76 2.34 -14.99 2.80
CA ARG A 76 1.76 -16.21 3.40
C ARG A 76 2.70 -16.84 4.44
N ALA A 77 3.98 -16.93 4.10
CA ALA A 77 5.03 -17.40 5.00
C ALA A 77 5.17 -16.47 6.22
N LEU A 78 5.20 -15.16 6.01
CA LEU A 78 5.20 -14.16 7.10
C LEU A 78 3.99 -14.29 8.02
N ALA A 79 2.80 -14.47 7.46
CA ALA A 79 1.58 -14.62 8.24
C ALA A 79 1.62 -15.90 9.11
N ARG A 80 2.15 -17.01 8.58
CA ARG A 80 2.30 -18.27 9.32
C ARG A 80 3.35 -18.13 10.42
N MET A 81 4.54 -17.67 10.07
CA MET A 81 5.63 -17.40 11.00
C MET A 81 5.18 -16.52 12.16
N ALA A 82 4.46 -15.43 11.88
CA ALA A 82 3.96 -14.52 12.90
C ALA A 82 2.99 -15.23 13.87
N LYS A 83 2.05 -16.04 13.36
CA LYS A 83 1.14 -16.84 14.21
C LYS A 83 1.92 -17.81 15.09
N ASP A 84 2.82 -18.58 14.49
CA ASP A 84 3.53 -19.65 15.18
C ASP A 84 4.46 -19.06 16.26
N GLN A 85 5.08 -17.91 16.00
CA GLN A 85 5.83 -17.15 17.01
C GLN A 85 4.91 -16.58 18.09
N ILE A 86 3.75 -15.98 17.77
CA ILE A 86 2.83 -15.45 18.78
C ILE A 86 2.44 -16.54 19.78
N VAL A 87 2.05 -17.72 19.29
CA VAL A 87 1.62 -18.85 20.12
C VAL A 87 2.77 -19.39 20.99
N ALA A 88 4.01 -19.35 20.49
CA ALA A 88 5.19 -19.82 21.22
C ALA A 88 5.72 -18.79 22.23
N THR A 89 5.48 -17.50 22.02
CA THR A 89 5.98 -16.42 22.87
C THR A 89 5.22 -16.38 24.22
N PRO A 90 5.92 -16.29 25.36
CA PRO A 90 5.28 -16.22 26.67
C PRO A 90 4.47 -14.92 26.82
N PRO A 91 3.33 -14.92 27.55
CA PRO A 91 2.49 -13.73 27.73
C PRO A 91 3.24 -12.51 28.30
N SER A 92 4.32 -12.74 29.06
CA SER A 92 5.19 -11.69 29.62
C SER A 92 5.85 -10.81 28.55
N GLU A 93 6.07 -11.34 27.34
CA GLU A 93 6.64 -10.61 26.21
C GLU A 93 5.53 -9.96 25.36
N THR A 94 4.63 -9.23 26.04
CA THR A 94 3.46 -8.59 25.42
C THR A 94 3.85 -7.65 24.28
N ALA A 95 4.99 -6.96 24.38
CA ALA A 95 5.46 -6.08 23.32
C ALA A 95 5.75 -6.82 22.01
N LEU A 96 6.47 -7.94 22.11
CA LEU A 96 6.78 -8.79 20.96
C LEU A 96 5.50 -9.37 20.35
N ILE A 97 4.57 -9.83 21.19
CA ILE A 97 3.29 -10.38 20.73
C ILE A 97 2.50 -9.33 19.91
N LEU A 98 2.45 -8.08 20.35
CA LEU A 98 1.74 -7.01 19.63
C LEU A 98 2.43 -6.61 18.31
N ASP A 99 3.76 -6.63 18.27
CA ASP A 99 4.52 -6.42 17.03
C ASP A 99 4.28 -7.55 16.02
N LEU A 100 4.24 -8.80 16.49
CA LEU A 100 3.91 -9.95 15.65
C LEU A 100 2.46 -9.92 15.17
N TRP A 101 1.51 -9.45 16.00
CA TRP A 101 0.12 -9.22 15.56
C TRP A 101 0.04 -8.20 14.43
N SER A 102 0.84 -7.14 14.50
CA SER A 102 0.93 -6.14 13.43
C SER A 102 1.44 -6.76 12.13
N LEU A 103 2.46 -7.63 12.21
CA LEU A 103 2.97 -8.38 11.06
C LEU A 103 1.93 -9.37 10.50
N ARG A 104 1.24 -10.10 11.37
CA ARG A 104 0.19 -11.08 11.01
C ARG A 104 -0.94 -10.41 10.24
N LEU A 105 -1.55 -9.37 10.81
CA LEU A 105 -2.69 -8.68 10.20
C LEU A 105 -2.29 -7.94 8.92
N THR A 106 -1.09 -7.34 8.89
CA THR A 106 -0.57 -6.71 7.67
C THR A 106 -0.37 -7.73 6.57
N SER A 107 0.18 -8.91 6.88
CA SER A 107 0.39 -9.98 5.90
C SER A 107 -0.93 -10.50 5.34
N LEU A 108 -1.96 -10.70 6.18
CA LEU A 108 -3.30 -11.07 5.72
C LEU A 108 -3.91 -9.99 4.81
N ALA A 109 -3.78 -8.72 5.19
CA ALA A 109 -4.26 -7.59 4.38
C ALA A 109 -3.54 -7.49 3.03
N ARG A 110 -2.21 -7.71 3.01
CA ARG A 110 -1.39 -7.74 1.79
C ARG A 110 -1.81 -8.86 0.84
N MET A 111 -2.19 -10.02 1.37
CA MET A 111 -2.78 -11.13 0.59
C MET A 111 -4.25 -10.89 0.19
N ARG A 112 -4.84 -9.76 0.55
CA ARG A 112 -6.27 -9.44 0.34
C ARG A 112 -7.23 -10.43 1.00
N LEU A 113 -6.77 -11.12 2.04
CA LEU A 113 -7.58 -11.99 2.90
C LEU A 113 -8.35 -11.14 3.91
N PHE A 114 -9.17 -10.20 3.41
CA PHE A 114 -9.80 -9.18 4.22
C PHE A 114 -10.78 -9.75 5.25
N ASN A 115 -11.48 -10.85 4.90
CA ASN A 115 -12.37 -11.53 5.83
C ASN A 115 -11.60 -12.13 7.01
N GLN A 116 -10.46 -12.80 6.74
CA GLN A 116 -9.60 -13.34 7.78
C GLN A 116 -8.96 -12.22 8.61
N ALA A 117 -8.46 -11.17 7.96
CA ALA A 117 -7.86 -10.02 8.64
C ALA A 117 -8.87 -9.31 9.56
N THR A 118 -10.11 -9.07 9.11
CA THR A 118 -11.17 -8.47 9.92
C THR A 118 -11.50 -9.35 11.13
N ALA A 119 -11.74 -10.64 10.92
CA ALA A 119 -12.14 -11.53 12.01
C ALA A 119 -11.03 -11.74 13.05
N GLU A 120 -9.77 -11.94 12.63
CA GLU A 120 -8.63 -12.02 13.56
C GLU A 120 -8.41 -10.68 14.29
N CYS A 121 -8.59 -9.55 13.61
CA CYS A 121 -8.49 -8.23 14.24
C CYS A 121 -9.61 -8.02 15.28
N SER A 122 -10.85 -8.43 15.00
CA SER A 122 -11.94 -8.41 15.98
C SER A 122 -11.65 -9.31 17.19
N ASN A 123 -11.11 -10.51 16.97
CA ASN A 123 -10.70 -11.42 18.05
C ASN A 123 -9.62 -10.77 18.93
N LEU A 124 -8.57 -10.20 18.33
CA LEU A 124 -7.53 -9.47 19.05
C LEU A 124 -8.11 -8.30 19.87
N TYR A 125 -8.99 -7.50 19.25
CA TYR A 125 -9.57 -6.34 19.91
C TYR A 125 -10.55 -6.73 21.02
N SER A 126 -11.18 -7.91 20.96
CA SER A 126 -11.97 -8.44 22.07
C SER A 126 -11.14 -8.63 23.34
N VAL A 127 -9.89 -9.08 23.21
CA VAL A 127 -8.93 -9.21 24.31
C VAL A 127 -8.43 -7.83 24.75
N LEU A 128 -8.00 -6.99 23.80
CA LEU A 128 -7.49 -5.64 24.12
C LEU A 128 -8.55 -4.72 24.76
N ASN A 129 -9.84 -4.95 24.49
CA ASN A 129 -10.94 -4.16 25.06
C ASN A 129 -11.15 -4.46 26.56
N THR A 130 -10.56 -5.53 27.09
CA THR A 130 -10.61 -5.85 28.53
C THR A 130 -9.67 -4.97 29.37
N ILE A 131 -8.70 -4.30 28.72
CA ILE A 131 -7.71 -3.46 29.39
C ILE A 131 -8.38 -2.18 29.92
N SER A 132 -8.34 -2.00 31.23
CA SER A 132 -8.83 -0.80 31.92
C SER A 132 -7.69 -0.13 32.70
N PRO A 133 -7.55 1.20 32.66
CA PRO A 133 -8.37 2.19 31.94
C PRO A 133 -8.01 2.33 30.45
N LEU A 134 -8.92 2.89 29.65
CA LEU A 134 -8.73 3.13 28.20
C LEU A 134 -7.48 3.95 27.87
N THR A 135 -7.00 4.79 28.79
CA THR A 135 -5.76 5.55 28.64
C THR A 135 -4.53 4.66 28.60
N THR A 136 -4.50 3.60 29.41
CA THR A 136 -3.40 2.63 29.47
C THR A 136 -3.34 1.81 28.18
N ARG A 137 -4.50 1.37 27.67
CA ARG A 137 -4.58 0.70 26.37
C ARG A 137 -3.97 1.53 25.24
N ARG A 138 -4.29 2.83 25.17
CA ARG A 138 -3.76 3.74 24.13
C ARG A 138 -2.24 3.92 24.18
N GLN A 139 -1.61 3.64 25.32
CA GLN A 139 -0.16 3.71 25.48
C GLN A 139 0.52 2.39 25.11
N ILE A 140 -0.17 1.26 25.32
CA ILE A 140 0.38 -0.08 25.07
C ILE A 140 0.14 -0.53 23.63
N VAL A 141 -1.05 -0.33 23.08
CA VAL A 141 -1.41 -0.85 21.76
C VAL A 141 -0.68 -0.05 20.67
N PRO A 142 0.09 -0.72 19.78
CA PRO A 142 0.69 -0.07 18.63
C PRO A 142 -0.33 0.70 17.78
N TYR A 143 0.05 1.91 17.37
CA TYR A 143 -0.77 2.77 16.51
C TYR A 143 -1.17 2.05 15.22
N GLU A 144 -0.28 1.21 14.70
CA GLU A 144 -0.44 0.42 13.49
C GLU A 144 -1.62 -0.58 13.60
N LEU A 145 -1.83 -1.18 14.78
CA LEU A 145 -2.98 -2.03 15.04
C LEU A 145 -4.28 -1.24 15.06
N ASP A 146 -4.27 -0.05 15.65
CA ASP A 146 -5.45 0.83 15.69
C ASP A 146 -5.85 1.30 14.28
N VAL A 147 -4.88 1.57 13.40
CA VAL A 147 -5.12 1.85 11.98
C VAL A 147 -5.69 0.62 11.27
N LEU A 148 -5.15 -0.57 11.51
CA LEU A 148 -5.65 -1.81 10.91
C LEU A 148 -7.08 -2.12 11.38
N HIS A 149 -7.39 -1.88 12.65
CA HIS A 149 -8.73 -2.01 13.20
C HIS A 149 -9.71 -1.05 12.53
N ALA A 150 -9.35 0.23 12.37
CA ALA A 150 -10.15 1.17 11.60
C ALA A 150 -10.39 0.66 10.17
N ARG A 151 -9.35 0.12 9.53
CA ARG A 151 -9.42 -0.38 8.15
C ARG A 151 -10.31 -1.61 7.98
N THR A 152 -10.67 -2.32 9.05
CA THR A 152 -11.67 -3.39 8.97
C THR A 152 -13.03 -2.86 8.49
N MET A 153 -13.42 -1.64 8.89
CA MET A 153 -14.66 -1.00 8.44
C MET A 153 -14.65 -0.74 6.94
N TYR A 154 -13.51 -0.28 6.41
CA TYR A 154 -13.31 -0.11 4.97
C TYR A 154 -13.47 -1.44 4.22
N TRP A 155 -12.88 -2.54 4.73
CA TRP A 155 -12.99 -3.85 4.10
C TRP A 155 -14.41 -4.43 4.10
N VAL A 156 -15.21 -4.11 5.12
CA VAL A 156 -16.62 -4.51 5.20
C VAL A 156 -17.53 -3.59 4.36
N GLY A 157 -17.00 -2.43 3.91
CA GLY A 157 -17.71 -1.46 3.08
C GLY A 157 -18.41 -0.34 3.86
N ASP A 158 -18.15 -0.21 5.17
CA ASP A 158 -18.64 0.90 5.98
C ASP A 158 -17.71 2.11 5.89
N MET A 159 -17.89 2.89 4.82
CA MET A 159 -17.07 4.08 4.54
C MET A 159 -17.25 5.18 5.60
N LYS A 160 -18.45 5.32 6.17
CA LYS A 160 -18.73 6.35 7.19
C LYS A 160 -18.08 5.97 8.51
N GLY A 161 -18.26 4.73 8.96
CA GLY A 161 -17.61 4.22 10.17
C GLY A 161 -16.09 4.26 10.06
N TYR A 162 -15.53 3.99 8.88
CA TYR A 162 -14.09 4.15 8.65
C TYR A 162 -13.62 5.60 8.86
N LEU A 163 -14.31 6.58 8.27
CA LEU A 163 -13.97 8.01 8.46
C LEU A 163 -14.10 8.45 9.91
N ASP A 164 -15.16 8.05 10.61
CA ASP A 164 -15.37 8.37 12.02
C ASP A 164 -14.23 7.84 12.90
N GLU A 165 -13.78 6.62 12.62
CA GLU A 165 -12.69 5.98 13.35
C GLU A 165 -11.33 6.64 13.04
N LEU A 166 -11.05 7.01 11.78
CA LEU A 166 -9.86 7.79 11.44
C LEU A 166 -9.85 9.16 12.13
N VAL A 167 -10.99 9.85 12.20
CA VAL A 167 -11.12 11.12 12.92
C VAL A 167 -10.89 10.92 14.42
N ARG A 168 -11.37 9.81 15.00
CA ARG A 168 -11.09 9.44 16.40
C ARG A 168 -9.58 9.26 16.62
N LEU A 169 -8.89 8.59 15.70
CA LEU A 169 -7.42 8.41 15.76
C LEU A 169 -6.66 9.73 15.62
N ILE A 170 -7.09 10.64 14.74
CA ILE A 170 -6.50 11.98 14.61
C ILE A 170 -6.61 12.75 15.94
N ARG A 171 -7.78 12.70 16.61
CA ARG A 171 -7.96 13.35 17.92
C ARG A 171 -7.03 12.74 18.97
N ALA A 172 -6.85 11.43 18.98
CA ALA A 172 -5.91 10.75 19.86
C ALA A 172 -4.46 11.18 19.59
N CYS A 173 -4.04 11.20 18.32
CA CYS A 173 -2.72 11.66 17.91
C CYS A 173 -2.46 13.11 18.34
N LYS A 174 -3.42 14.03 18.13
CA LYS A 174 -3.32 15.42 18.59
C LYS A 174 -3.18 15.54 20.11
N SER A 175 -3.88 14.70 20.86
CA SER A 175 -3.76 14.69 22.33
C SER A 175 -2.39 14.22 22.80
N LEU A 176 -1.83 13.21 22.14
CA LEU A 176 -0.53 12.63 22.50
C LEU A 176 0.64 13.47 22.00
N ALA A 177 0.49 14.13 20.84
CA ALA A 177 1.47 15.06 20.28
C ALA A 177 1.81 16.22 21.23
N ARG A 178 0.88 16.64 22.11
CA ARG A 178 1.14 17.68 23.13
C ARG A 178 2.23 17.32 24.13
N ARG A 179 2.52 16.01 24.30
CA ARG A 179 3.51 15.47 25.24
C ARG A 179 4.66 14.79 24.52
N ASP A 180 4.72 14.94 23.20
CA ASP A 180 5.66 14.22 22.34
C ASP A 180 6.77 15.14 21.85
N GLU A 181 7.88 15.12 22.56
CA GLU A 181 9.07 15.89 22.21
C GLU A 181 9.70 15.44 20.88
N LYS A 182 9.45 14.18 20.46
CA LYS A 182 10.05 13.58 19.27
C LYS A 182 9.20 13.74 18.00
N GLY A 183 7.98 14.26 18.12
CA GLY A 183 7.07 14.52 16.98
C GLY A 183 6.50 13.28 16.28
N ILE A 184 6.66 12.09 16.86
CA ILE A 184 6.13 10.80 16.37
C ILE A 184 4.61 10.84 16.19
N TRP A 185 3.87 11.36 17.17
CA TRP A 185 2.41 11.45 17.15
C TRP A 185 1.90 12.54 16.20
N THR A 186 2.69 13.56 15.94
CA THR A 186 2.42 14.54 14.88
C THR A 186 2.50 13.85 13.52
N ASP A 187 3.56 13.08 13.27
CA ASP A 187 3.71 12.31 12.04
C ASP A 187 2.60 11.26 11.87
N ARG A 188 2.27 10.51 12.92
CA ARG A 188 1.13 9.57 12.91
C ARG A 188 -0.19 10.27 12.57
N GLY A 189 -0.48 11.41 13.20
CA GLY A 189 -1.69 12.19 12.93
C GLY A 189 -1.75 12.71 11.49
N MET A 190 -0.61 13.10 10.93
CA MET A 190 -0.47 13.50 9.53
C MET A 190 -0.73 12.32 8.58
N ARG A 191 -0.16 11.14 8.85
CA ARG A 191 -0.45 9.90 8.11
C ARG A 191 -1.94 9.52 8.19
N THR A 192 -2.58 9.59 9.36
CA THR A 192 -4.03 9.36 9.48
C THR A 192 -4.83 10.39 8.67
N GLY A 193 -4.41 11.67 8.69
CA GLY A 193 -5.02 12.72 7.88
C GLY A 193 -4.96 12.41 6.38
N MET A 194 -3.83 11.91 5.88
CA MET A 194 -3.69 11.48 4.49
C MET A 194 -4.58 10.28 4.14
N MET A 195 -4.87 9.38 5.09
CA MET A 195 -5.85 8.31 4.88
C MET A 195 -7.26 8.87 4.71
N VAL A 196 -7.65 9.87 5.51
CA VAL A 196 -8.95 10.56 5.36
C VAL A 196 -9.04 11.26 4.00
N VAL A 197 -7.99 11.98 3.61
CA VAL A 197 -7.90 12.64 2.29
C VAL A 197 -8.07 11.62 1.15
N THR A 198 -7.36 10.49 1.22
CA THR A 198 -7.46 9.43 0.21
C THR A 198 -8.90 8.91 0.11
N GLN A 199 -9.56 8.67 1.24
CA GLN A 199 -10.95 8.21 1.27
C GLN A 199 -11.92 9.26 0.72
N LEU A 200 -11.72 10.54 1.01
CA LEU A 200 -12.55 11.63 0.49
C LEU A 200 -12.43 11.76 -1.03
N ILE A 201 -11.21 11.62 -1.57
CA ILE A 201 -10.97 11.58 -3.02
C ILE A 201 -11.67 10.38 -3.66
N GLU A 202 -11.61 9.18 -3.05
CA GLU A 202 -12.35 8.01 -3.53
C GLU A 202 -13.87 8.25 -3.56
N MET A 203 -14.40 9.03 -2.63
CA MET A 203 -15.80 9.46 -2.60
C MET A 203 -16.10 10.69 -3.49
N GLN A 204 -15.11 11.21 -4.22
CA GLN A 204 -15.20 12.45 -5.00
C GLN A 204 -15.56 13.71 -4.18
N ASP A 205 -15.36 13.67 -2.86
CA ASP A 205 -15.48 14.83 -1.97
C ASP A 205 -14.17 15.64 -1.96
N TYR A 206 -13.89 16.28 -3.10
CA TYR A 206 -12.73 17.15 -3.24
C TYR A 206 -12.75 18.35 -2.27
N PRO A 207 -13.90 19.03 -2.00
CA PRO A 207 -13.94 20.10 -1.02
C PRO A 207 -13.49 19.65 0.37
N GLY A 208 -13.97 18.49 0.83
CA GLY A 208 -13.54 17.89 2.10
C GLY A 208 -12.04 17.57 2.12
N ALA A 209 -11.53 16.95 1.04
CA ALA A 209 -10.11 16.61 0.92
C ALA A 209 -9.22 17.87 0.97
N LEU A 210 -9.60 18.92 0.25
CA LEU A 210 -8.88 20.20 0.22
C LEU A 210 -8.93 20.93 1.57
N ALA A 211 -10.03 20.83 2.32
CA ALA A 211 -10.14 21.42 3.65
C ALA A 211 -9.13 20.81 4.65
N ILE A 212 -8.74 19.55 4.45
CA ILE A 212 -7.71 18.87 5.25
C ILE A 212 -6.31 19.17 4.70
N LEU A 213 -6.11 19.11 3.38
CA LEU A 213 -4.79 19.28 2.77
C LEU A 213 -4.25 20.70 2.87
N ARG A 214 -5.09 21.74 2.74
CA ARG A 214 -4.61 23.15 2.74
C ARG A 214 -3.87 23.50 4.03
N PRO A 215 -4.42 23.30 5.24
CA PRO A 215 -3.69 23.58 6.48
C PRO A 215 -2.42 22.74 6.64
N LEU A 216 -2.43 21.48 6.19
CA LEU A 216 -1.26 20.60 6.27
C LEU A 216 -0.13 21.10 5.35
N ALA A 217 -0.47 21.55 4.15
CA ALA A 217 0.49 22.05 3.16
C ALA A 217 1.09 23.42 3.54
N THR A 218 0.36 24.27 4.28
CA THR A 218 0.84 25.57 4.77
C THR A 218 1.86 25.43 5.89
N SER A 219 1.97 24.27 6.54
CA SER A 219 3.00 24.06 7.56
C SER A 219 4.40 24.29 6.96
N PRO A 220 5.29 25.06 7.61
CA PRO A 220 6.67 25.22 7.16
C PRO A 220 7.43 23.90 7.06
N THR A 221 7.04 22.93 7.89
CA THR A 221 7.60 21.57 7.96
C THR A 221 6.81 20.56 7.11
N ALA A 222 5.89 21.02 6.27
CA ALA A 222 5.09 20.14 5.42
C ALA A 222 6.02 19.34 4.49
N PRO A 223 5.95 17.99 4.51
CA PRO A 223 6.70 17.18 3.58
C PRO A 223 6.21 17.44 2.14
N PRO A 224 7.11 17.38 1.13
CA PRO A 224 6.77 17.65 -0.28
C PRO A 224 5.56 16.85 -0.78
N GLU A 225 5.38 15.62 -0.29
CA GLU A 225 4.30 14.71 -0.63
C GLU A 225 2.90 15.31 -0.34
N ILE A 226 2.77 16.12 0.70
CA ILE A 226 1.49 16.77 1.07
C ILE A 226 1.17 17.90 0.10
N ARG A 227 2.17 18.71 -0.26
CA ARG A 227 1.99 19.78 -1.26
C ARG A 227 1.67 19.19 -2.62
N PHE A 228 2.29 18.05 -2.96
CA PHE A 228 1.96 17.30 -4.16
C PHE A 228 0.53 16.74 -4.13
N ALA A 229 0.12 16.14 -3.01
CA ALA A 229 -1.25 15.66 -2.84
C ALA A 229 -2.28 16.80 -2.96
N LEU A 230 -1.98 17.98 -2.42
CA LEU A 230 -2.78 19.20 -2.59
C LEU A 230 -2.91 19.59 -4.06
N ALA A 231 -1.78 19.71 -4.77
CA ALA A 231 -1.74 20.08 -6.18
C ALA A 231 -2.52 19.09 -7.05
N ARG A 232 -2.36 17.80 -6.81
CA ARG A 232 -3.11 16.74 -7.50
C ARG A 232 -4.61 16.84 -7.24
N THR A 233 -5.02 17.03 -5.98
CA THR A 233 -6.44 17.16 -5.62
C THR A 233 -7.06 18.41 -6.24
N MET A 234 -6.33 19.54 -6.28
CA MET A 234 -6.77 20.76 -6.97
C MET A 234 -7.02 20.52 -8.45
N MET A 235 -6.13 19.77 -9.12
CA MET A 235 -6.27 19.41 -10.52
C MET A 235 -7.48 18.52 -10.77
N GLU A 236 -7.68 17.48 -9.96
CA GLU A 236 -8.85 16.60 -10.04
C GLU A 236 -10.15 17.37 -9.77
N ALA A 237 -10.09 18.43 -8.96
CA ALA A 237 -11.19 19.38 -8.74
C ALA A 237 -11.33 20.47 -9.83
N GLY A 238 -10.44 20.52 -10.82
CA GLY A 238 -10.45 21.49 -11.92
C GLY A 238 -9.78 22.85 -11.66
N ASP A 239 -9.14 23.05 -10.50
CA ASP A 239 -8.41 24.27 -10.14
C ASP A 239 -6.95 24.23 -10.64
N THR A 240 -6.78 24.32 -11.96
CA THR A 240 -5.46 24.30 -12.62
C THR A 240 -4.60 25.53 -12.30
N LYS A 241 -5.23 26.65 -11.93
CA LYS A 241 -4.55 27.93 -11.69
C LYS A 241 -3.75 27.90 -10.39
N SER A 242 -4.27 27.22 -9.38
CA SER A 242 -3.66 27.17 -8.04
C SER A 242 -2.57 26.11 -7.90
N VAL A 243 -2.43 25.20 -8.88
CA VAL A 243 -1.41 24.12 -8.89
C VAL A 243 0.01 24.69 -8.83
N LYS A 244 0.32 25.69 -9.68
CA LYS A 244 1.66 26.31 -9.72
C LYS A 244 2.03 26.96 -8.38
N LEU A 245 1.07 27.65 -7.76
CA LEU A 245 1.27 28.29 -6.47
C LEU A 245 1.48 27.27 -5.35
N ALA A 246 0.74 26.16 -5.36
CA ALA A 246 0.87 25.10 -4.36
C ALA A 246 2.24 24.38 -4.43
N LEU A 247 2.86 24.37 -5.60
CA LEU A 247 4.15 23.73 -5.86
C LEU A 247 5.32 24.72 -5.94
N GLU A 248 5.10 26.01 -5.65
CA GLU A 248 6.15 27.02 -5.67
C GLU A 248 7.15 26.79 -4.51
N GLY A 249 8.44 26.83 -4.82
CA GLY A 249 9.51 26.63 -3.83
C GLY A 249 9.59 25.22 -3.21
N VAL A 250 8.84 24.25 -3.75
CA VAL A 250 8.95 22.84 -3.37
C VAL A 250 10.11 22.23 -4.15
N GLU A 251 10.98 21.48 -3.48
CA GLU A 251 11.96 20.64 -4.17
C GLU A 251 11.23 19.53 -4.93
N LYS A 252 11.49 19.42 -6.24
CA LYS A 252 10.76 18.52 -7.13
C LYS A 252 11.70 17.45 -7.65
N ASP A 253 11.34 16.19 -7.41
CA ASP A 253 11.95 15.08 -8.12
C ASP A 253 11.49 15.06 -9.59
N ALA A 254 12.15 14.25 -10.41
CA ALA A 254 11.84 14.15 -11.84
C ALA A 254 10.36 13.79 -12.11
N ILE A 255 9.77 12.96 -11.24
CA ILE A 255 8.37 12.55 -11.35
C ILE A 255 7.43 13.72 -11.07
N THR A 256 7.70 14.51 -10.03
CA THR A 256 6.89 15.67 -9.66
C THR A 256 6.91 16.71 -10.79
N ILE A 257 8.08 16.98 -11.37
CA ILE A 257 8.22 17.87 -12.53
C ILE A 257 7.42 17.33 -13.72
N ALA A 258 7.56 16.03 -14.02
CA ALA A 258 6.86 15.41 -15.14
C ALA A 258 5.33 15.48 -15.00
N LEU A 259 4.82 15.23 -13.78
CA LEU A 259 3.40 15.29 -13.49
C LEU A 259 2.88 16.73 -13.54
N GLU A 260 3.59 17.71 -13.01
CA GLU A 260 3.22 19.13 -13.14
C GLU A 260 3.19 19.56 -14.61
N ALA A 261 4.21 19.21 -15.39
CA ALA A 261 4.26 19.51 -16.82
C ALA A 261 3.08 18.85 -17.56
N ALA A 262 2.77 17.58 -17.28
CA ALA A 262 1.61 16.89 -17.84
C ALA A 262 0.28 17.58 -17.45
N MET A 263 0.15 18.01 -16.18
CA MET A 263 -1.02 18.73 -15.69
C MET A 263 -1.21 20.09 -16.38
N LEU A 264 -0.11 20.73 -16.78
CA LEU A 264 -0.11 22.00 -17.52
C LEU A 264 -0.17 21.84 -19.04
N GLY A 265 -0.24 20.60 -19.55
CA GLY A 265 -0.24 20.29 -20.98
C GLY A 265 1.12 20.46 -21.67
N GLN A 266 2.20 20.58 -20.90
CA GLN A 266 3.58 20.68 -21.38
C GLN A 266 4.16 19.29 -21.62
N TRP A 267 3.64 18.59 -22.64
CA TRP A 267 3.96 17.18 -22.88
C TRP A 267 5.42 16.91 -23.25
N ALA A 268 6.10 17.88 -23.88
CA ALA A 268 7.53 17.76 -24.20
C ALA A 268 8.37 17.66 -22.93
N ASP A 269 8.16 18.58 -21.98
CA ASP A 269 8.85 18.61 -20.68
C ASP A 269 8.47 17.38 -19.85
N ALA A 270 7.19 16.98 -19.88
CA ALA A 270 6.68 15.81 -19.18
C ALA A 270 7.34 14.50 -19.64
N GLU A 271 7.83 14.44 -20.88
CA GLU A 271 8.54 13.28 -21.43
C GLU A 271 10.06 13.36 -21.22
N GLU A 272 10.66 14.53 -21.46
CA GLU A 272 12.11 14.70 -21.41
C GLU A 272 12.68 14.48 -20.00
N VAL A 273 12.01 15.02 -18.99
CA VAL A 273 12.47 14.96 -17.59
C VAL A 273 12.58 13.52 -17.06
N PRO A 274 11.54 12.67 -17.16
CA PRO A 274 11.66 11.28 -16.70
C PRO A 274 12.63 10.45 -17.54
N ARG A 275 12.82 10.74 -18.84
CA ARG A 275 13.86 10.07 -19.64
C ARG A 275 15.26 10.35 -19.11
N LYS A 276 15.57 11.61 -18.79
CA LYS A 276 16.85 11.97 -18.16
C LYS A 276 17.04 11.29 -16.81
N ALA A 277 15.98 11.17 -16.01
CA ALA A 277 16.06 10.46 -14.74
C ALA A 277 16.42 8.97 -14.91
N LEU A 278 15.91 8.32 -15.96
CA LEU A 278 16.24 6.92 -16.27
C LEU A 278 17.69 6.70 -16.74
N GLU A 279 18.42 7.74 -17.14
CA GLU A 279 19.86 7.60 -17.44
C GLU A 279 20.66 7.19 -16.20
N ASN A 280 20.23 7.70 -15.02
CA ASN A 280 20.85 7.44 -13.73
C ASN A 280 20.15 6.30 -12.96
N GLU A 281 18.82 6.20 -13.09
CA GLU A 281 17.98 5.26 -12.32
C GLU A 281 17.24 4.27 -13.24
N LYS A 282 18.01 3.45 -13.96
CA LYS A 282 17.52 2.61 -15.08
C LYS A 282 16.35 1.68 -14.77
N GLU A 283 16.19 1.25 -13.52
CA GLU A 283 15.13 0.33 -13.08
C GLU A 283 14.14 0.95 -12.10
N ASN A 284 14.06 2.29 -12.02
CA ASN A 284 13.08 2.93 -11.16
C ASN A 284 11.66 2.71 -11.70
N VAL A 285 10.95 1.75 -11.08
CA VAL A 285 9.59 1.34 -11.47
C VAL A 285 8.61 2.51 -11.52
N VAL A 286 8.78 3.49 -10.63
CA VAL A 286 7.89 4.66 -10.57
C VAL A 286 8.13 5.58 -11.76
N VAL A 287 9.39 5.88 -12.09
CA VAL A 287 9.74 6.73 -13.24
C VAL A 287 9.28 6.05 -14.53
N ILE A 288 9.55 4.75 -14.67
CA ILE A 288 9.14 3.94 -15.85
C ILE A 288 7.63 3.96 -16.04
N ASN A 289 6.87 3.68 -14.98
CA ASN A 289 5.42 3.64 -15.06
C ASN A 289 4.82 5.02 -15.41
N ASN A 290 5.34 6.10 -14.83
CA ASN A 290 4.87 7.45 -15.13
C ASN A 290 5.27 7.89 -16.55
N LEU A 291 6.47 7.56 -17.01
CA LEU A 291 6.89 7.81 -18.40
C LEU A 291 5.97 7.07 -19.38
N ALA A 292 5.59 5.82 -19.12
CA ALA A 292 4.66 5.09 -19.98
C ALA A 292 3.27 5.75 -20.07
N VAL A 293 2.77 6.36 -18.98
CA VAL A 293 1.53 7.14 -18.99
C VAL A 293 1.68 8.43 -19.81
N VAL A 294 2.83 9.11 -19.71
CA VAL A 294 3.12 10.29 -20.53
C VAL A 294 3.20 9.91 -22.02
N LEU A 295 3.92 8.84 -22.37
CA LEU A 295 4.03 8.34 -23.75
C LEU A 295 2.67 7.96 -24.33
N LEU A 296 1.81 7.30 -23.55
CA LEU A 296 0.42 7.04 -23.91
C LEU A 296 -0.33 8.33 -24.21
N SER A 297 -0.20 9.34 -23.34
CA SER A 297 -0.86 10.65 -23.50
C SER A 297 -0.36 11.40 -24.74
N CYS A 298 0.91 11.20 -25.13
CA CYS A 298 1.50 11.70 -26.37
C CYS A 298 1.13 10.88 -27.62
N GLY A 299 0.35 9.81 -27.51
CA GLY A 299 0.00 8.93 -28.62
C GLY A 299 1.13 7.97 -29.06
N LYS A 300 2.22 7.87 -28.30
CA LYS A 300 3.39 7.01 -28.56
C LYS A 300 3.21 5.61 -27.96
N LEU A 301 2.14 4.92 -28.35
CA LEU A 301 1.74 3.66 -27.71
C LEU A 301 2.77 2.52 -27.88
N ASP A 302 3.40 2.38 -29.06
CA ASP A 302 4.39 1.31 -29.26
C ASP A 302 5.60 1.49 -28.35
N GLU A 303 6.09 2.73 -28.25
CA GLU A 303 7.22 3.04 -27.39
C GLU A 303 6.89 2.80 -25.90
N ALA A 304 5.67 3.15 -25.47
CA ALA A 304 5.22 2.86 -24.12
C ALA A 304 5.16 1.34 -23.85
N ILE A 305 4.70 0.54 -24.81
CA ILE A 305 4.67 -0.92 -24.68
C ILE A 305 6.07 -1.48 -24.61
N ASP A 306 6.96 -1.08 -25.52
CA ASP A 306 8.34 -1.56 -25.57
C ASP A 306 9.09 -1.23 -24.28
N LEU A 307 8.89 -0.02 -23.74
CA LEU A 307 9.44 0.39 -22.45
C LEU A 307 9.00 -0.57 -21.32
N LEU A 308 7.69 -0.79 -21.16
CA LEU A 308 7.18 -1.63 -20.08
C LEU A 308 7.54 -3.12 -20.29
N GLU A 309 7.48 -3.64 -21.51
CA GLU A 309 7.84 -5.03 -21.81
C GLU A 309 9.32 -5.32 -21.54
N ASN A 310 10.21 -4.40 -21.93
CA ASN A 310 11.64 -4.57 -21.69
C ASN A 310 11.95 -4.60 -20.19
N MET A 311 11.26 -3.79 -19.40
CA MET A 311 11.44 -3.74 -17.94
C MET A 311 10.87 -4.99 -17.25
N LEU A 312 9.71 -5.47 -17.71
CA LEU A 312 9.15 -6.73 -17.24
C LEU A 312 10.09 -7.92 -17.53
N LYS A 313 10.78 -7.92 -18.68
CA LYS A 313 11.76 -8.96 -19.03
C LYS A 313 13.06 -8.83 -18.23
N ALA A 314 13.54 -7.61 -17.98
CA ALA A 314 14.79 -7.37 -17.28
C ALA A 314 14.71 -7.73 -15.80
N SER A 315 13.66 -7.28 -15.10
CA SER A 315 13.51 -7.46 -13.66
C SER A 315 12.09 -7.91 -13.27
N PRO A 316 11.62 -9.10 -13.69
CA PRO A 316 10.22 -9.51 -13.55
C PRO A 316 9.66 -9.33 -12.13
N ALA A 317 10.37 -9.82 -11.11
CA ALA A 317 9.94 -9.77 -9.71
C ALA A 317 9.67 -8.34 -9.19
N SER A 318 10.44 -7.36 -9.64
CA SER A 318 10.30 -5.95 -9.24
C SER A 318 9.05 -5.30 -9.85
N PHE A 319 8.71 -5.66 -11.10
CA PHE A 319 7.63 -5.02 -11.85
C PHE A 319 6.28 -5.72 -11.70
N VAL A 320 6.25 -7.06 -11.58
CA VAL A 320 4.99 -7.80 -11.39
C VAL A 320 4.28 -7.51 -10.07
N ALA A 321 5.01 -7.03 -9.06
CA ALA A 321 4.44 -6.64 -7.78
C ALA A 321 3.71 -5.28 -7.84
N VAL A 322 3.91 -4.50 -8.90
CA VAL A 322 3.39 -3.14 -9.04
C VAL A 322 2.11 -3.14 -9.86
N GLU A 323 0.96 -3.16 -9.19
CA GLU A 323 -0.36 -3.22 -9.84
C GLU A 323 -0.61 -2.10 -10.88
N PRO A 324 -0.23 -0.82 -10.64
CA PRO A 324 -0.38 0.22 -11.66
C PRO A 324 0.40 -0.06 -12.95
N PHE A 325 1.60 -0.65 -12.83
CA PHE A 325 2.41 -1.04 -13.98
C PHE A 325 1.70 -2.11 -14.82
N LEU A 326 1.20 -3.16 -14.18
CA LEU A 326 0.43 -4.21 -14.85
C LEU A 326 -0.83 -3.67 -15.52
N TYR A 327 -1.56 -2.79 -14.84
CA TYR A 327 -2.77 -2.17 -15.36
C TYR A 327 -2.49 -1.29 -16.59
N ASN A 328 -1.43 -0.49 -16.55
CA ASN A 328 -1.03 0.36 -17.67
C ASN A 328 -0.59 -0.48 -18.87
N LEU A 329 0.21 -1.53 -18.67
CA LEU A 329 0.61 -2.44 -19.73
C LEU A 329 -0.59 -3.19 -20.34
N ALA A 330 -1.50 -3.69 -19.50
CA ALA A 330 -2.74 -4.32 -19.97
C ALA A 330 -3.61 -3.36 -20.79
N THR A 331 -3.69 -2.10 -20.37
CA THR A 331 -4.42 -1.04 -21.09
C THR A 331 -3.77 -0.75 -22.45
N LEU A 332 -2.45 -0.65 -22.51
CA LEU A 332 -1.72 -0.44 -23.76
C LEU A 332 -1.95 -1.59 -24.75
N TYR A 333 -1.98 -2.84 -24.27
CA TYR A 333 -2.29 -4.00 -25.11
C TYR A 333 -3.69 -3.93 -25.73
N GLU A 334 -4.70 -3.48 -24.97
CA GLU A 334 -6.07 -3.29 -25.45
C GLU A 334 -6.19 -2.17 -26.47
N LEU A 335 -5.43 -1.08 -26.30
CA LEU A 335 -5.46 0.06 -27.21
C LEU A 335 -4.75 -0.19 -28.54
N ARG A 336 -3.71 -1.04 -28.56
CA ARG A 336 -2.92 -1.31 -29.78
C ARG A 336 -3.35 -2.50 -30.60
N SER A 337 -3.74 -3.63 -29.98
CA SER A 337 -3.56 -4.91 -30.67
C SER A 337 -4.79 -5.82 -30.75
N ASN A 338 -4.90 -6.50 -31.89
CA ASN A 338 -5.78 -7.67 -32.09
C ASN A 338 -5.32 -8.88 -31.25
N ALA A 339 -4.07 -8.88 -30.74
CA ALA A 339 -3.45 -9.96 -29.96
C ALA A 339 -3.39 -9.66 -28.44
N ALA A 340 -4.22 -8.73 -27.95
CA ALA A 340 -4.17 -8.25 -26.57
C ALA A 340 -4.32 -9.38 -25.56
N VAL A 341 -5.15 -10.37 -25.88
CA VAL A 341 -5.40 -11.53 -25.01
C VAL A 341 -4.14 -12.38 -24.83
N ASP A 342 -3.39 -12.65 -25.90
CA ASP A 342 -2.18 -13.48 -25.83
C ASP A 342 -1.06 -12.77 -25.07
N ARG A 343 -0.90 -11.45 -25.26
CA ARG A 343 0.08 -10.67 -24.49
C ARG A 343 -0.30 -10.60 -23.00
N LYS A 344 -1.57 -10.38 -22.68
CA LYS A 344 -2.07 -10.44 -21.28
C LYS A 344 -1.91 -11.84 -20.68
N ARG A 345 -2.05 -12.92 -21.47
CA ARG A 345 -1.78 -14.29 -21.02
C ARG A 345 -0.30 -14.51 -20.68
N ASN A 346 0.62 -13.99 -21.49
CA ASN A 346 2.05 -14.05 -21.16
C ASN A 346 2.37 -13.24 -19.90
N MET A 347 1.79 -12.05 -19.76
CA MET A 347 1.92 -11.25 -18.54
C MET A 347 1.38 -11.99 -17.30
N LEU A 348 0.26 -12.70 -17.41
CA LEU A 348 -0.26 -13.55 -16.34
C LEU A 348 0.72 -14.67 -15.95
N ARG A 349 1.49 -15.24 -16.89
CA ARG A 349 2.53 -16.23 -16.58
C ARG A 349 3.64 -15.61 -15.74
N GLU A 350 4.16 -14.45 -16.14
CA GLU A 350 5.18 -13.73 -15.37
C GLU A 350 4.69 -13.40 -13.96
N VAL A 351 3.45 -12.89 -13.86
CA VAL A 351 2.83 -12.56 -12.57
C VAL A 351 2.62 -13.81 -11.72
N ALA A 352 2.27 -14.94 -12.32
CA ALA A 352 2.13 -16.19 -11.60
C ALA A 352 3.47 -16.82 -11.20
N GLN A 353 4.55 -16.54 -11.92
CA GLN A 353 5.88 -17.04 -11.59
C GLN A 353 6.57 -16.20 -10.51
N TRP A 354 6.45 -14.88 -10.60
CA TRP A 354 7.25 -13.94 -9.81
C TRP A 354 6.43 -13.15 -8.79
N GLY A 355 5.10 -13.13 -8.93
CA GLY A 355 4.20 -12.33 -8.10
C GLY A 355 3.71 -13.04 -6.85
N GLY A 356 3.56 -12.28 -5.77
CA GLY A 356 2.99 -12.76 -4.51
C GLY A 356 1.47 -12.98 -4.53
N ASP A 357 0.93 -13.51 -3.43
CA ASP A 357 -0.50 -13.89 -3.30
C ASP A 357 -1.49 -12.72 -3.28
N GLY A 358 -1.00 -11.48 -3.17
CA GLY A 358 -1.79 -10.27 -2.95
C GLY A 358 -2.23 -9.51 -4.20
N ILE A 359 -1.85 -9.97 -5.39
CA ILE A 359 -2.01 -9.20 -6.62
C ILE A 359 -3.50 -9.05 -6.99
N LYS A 360 -3.94 -7.81 -7.23
CA LYS A 360 -5.28 -7.53 -7.77
C LYS A 360 -5.35 -8.07 -9.20
N THR A 361 -6.07 -9.17 -9.40
CA THR A 361 -6.33 -9.78 -10.71
C THR A 361 -6.88 -8.79 -11.74
N GLY A 362 -7.68 -7.81 -11.29
CA GLY A 362 -8.20 -6.73 -12.13
C GLY A 362 -7.11 -5.87 -12.80
N ALA A 363 -5.89 -5.81 -12.24
CA ALA A 363 -4.75 -5.13 -12.88
C ALA A 363 -4.35 -5.80 -14.20
N LEU A 364 -4.63 -7.09 -14.38
CA LEU A 364 -4.34 -7.80 -15.63
C LEU A 364 -5.37 -7.56 -16.72
N LYS A 365 -6.53 -6.95 -16.38
CA LYS A 365 -7.69 -6.78 -17.26
C LYS A 365 -8.06 -8.07 -18.02
N LEU A 366 -8.01 -9.20 -17.33
CA LEU A 366 -8.51 -10.49 -17.80
C LEU A 366 -9.81 -10.81 -17.06
N PRO A 367 -10.92 -11.11 -17.75
CA PRO A 367 -12.15 -11.49 -17.07
C PRO A 367 -11.96 -12.84 -16.37
N PRO A 368 -12.41 -12.98 -15.10
CA PRO A 368 -12.22 -14.19 -14.30
C PRO A 368 -12.80 -15.45 -14.96
#